data_AF-A0A2J6J0C2-F1
#
_entry.id   AF-A0A2J6J0C2-F1
#
_cell.length_a   1.000
_cell.length_b   1.000
_cell.length_c   1.000
_cell.angle_alpha   90.00
_cell.angle_beta   90.00
_cell.angle_gamma   90.00
#
_symmetry.space_group_name_H-M   'P 1'
#
loop_
_entity.id
_entity.type
_entity.pdbx_description
1 polymer ?
#
loop_
_entity_poly.entity_id
_entity_poly.type
_entity_poly.pdbx_seq_one_letter_code
_entity_poly.pdbx_strand_id
1 'polypeptide(L)'
;MPESFPLSSQLGRLFVVGIGPGGAEHLTPAAAAALEQADTIIGYKTYLELIPSFLEHREVLSSGMRQEVDRCRKALDLAAAGRVVALVSGGDAGIYGMAGLALELAGEDGPPVEIIPAISALQAAAARLGAPLMHDFAVISLSDLLTPWQLIRQRLEAAAAADFVIALYNPRSKGRPDHLAAAREIILRHRSKKTPVGIVRHATREEESVLVDYLDHFPVDPVDMFSLVVIGNSQSVIDGAGRMITPRGYAKRITPSNEVARSSGKGQSLFIGGTGSDVGKSVITAGLCRLLSNRGVDVAPFKAQNMALNSAVTPEGGEIGRAQALQAAACRLAPHVDMNPVLLKPNSDTGSQVVLLGRPFG
;
A
#
# COMPACT_ATOMS: atom_id res chain seq x y z
N MET A 1 10.32 -62.15 3.85
CA MET A 1 10.07 -60.92 3.07
C MET A 1 9.61 -59.87 4.06
N PRO A 2 10.25 -58.70 4.17
CA PRO A 2 9.70 -57.64 4.99
C PRO A 2 8.54 -56.99 4.24
N GLU A 3 7.40 -56.87 4.92
CA GLU A 3 6.22 -56.16 4.46
C GLU A 3 6.58 -54.69 4.16
N SER A 4 6.30 -54.25 2.93
CA SER A 4 6.40 -52.86 2.54
C SER A 4 5.32 -52.07 3.27
N PHE A 5 5.72 -51.25 4.24
CA PHE A 5 4.86 -50.17 4.74
C PHE A 5 4.49 -49.26 3.58
N PRO A 6 3.21 -48.91 3.36
CA PRO A 6 2.85 -47.95 2.34
C PRO A 6 3.53 -46.62 2.69
N LEU A 7 4.38 -46.13 1.78
CA LEU A 7 4.82 -44.74 1.78
C LEU A 7 3.56 -43.90 1.92
N SER A 8 3.42 -43.14 3.02
CA SER A 8 2.32 -42.19 3.12
C SER A 8 2.40 -41.31 1.89
N SER A 9 1.38 -41.33 1.03
CA SER A 9 1.31 -40.41 -0.10
C SER A 9 1.30 -39.02 0.51
N GLN A 10 2.45 -38.36 0.50
CA GLN A 10 2.60 -37.07 1.13
C GLN A 10 1.66 -36.13 0.40
N LEU A 11 0.64 -35.62 1.09
CA LEU A 11 -0.28 -34.65 0.51
C LEU A 11 0.55 -33.52 -0.10
N GLY A 12 0.11 -33.07 -1.27
CA GLY A 12 0.69 -31.91 -1.93
C GLY A 12 0.32 -30.64 -1.16
N ARG A 13 0.35 -29.50 -1.84
CA ARG A 13 -0.08 -28.23 -1.24
C ARG A 13 -0.63 -27.28 -2.28
N LEU A 14 -1.51 -26.41 -1.84
CA LEU A 14 -2.08 -25.35 -2.64
C LEU A 14 -1.60 -23.99 -2.12
N PHE A 15 -0.79 -23.30 -2.92
CA PHE A 15 -0.54 -21.87 -2.74
C PHE A 15 -1.65 -21.07 -3.42
N VAL A 16 -2.33 -20.19 -2.70
CA VAL A 16 -3.23 -19.19 -3.30
C VAL A 16 -2.47 -17.89 -3.40
N VAL A 17 -2.05 -17.52 -4.61
CA VAL A 17 -1.02 -16.51 -4.84
C VAL A 17 -1.63 -15.23 -5.38
N GLY A 18 -1.52 -14.14 -4.62
CA GLY A 18 -1.71 -12.80 -5.14
C GLY A 18 -0.52 -12.38 -6.00
N ILE A 19 -0.76 -11.92 -7.23
CA ILE A 19 0.31 -11.49 -8.16
C ILE A 19 0.47 -9.98 -8.26
N GLY A 20 -0.24 -9.23 -7.43
CA GLY A 20 -0.16 -7.77 -7.46
C GLY A 20 -1.08 -7.13 -8.51
N PRO A 21 -1.04 -5.79 -8.63
CA PRO A 21 -1.91 -5.03 -9.52
C PRO A 21 -1.64 -5.27 -11.01
N GLY A 22 -0.43 -5.71 -11.39
CA GLY A 22 -0.10 -6.17 -12.74
C GLY A 22 1.29 -5.80 -13.23
N GLY A 23 1.92 -4.76 -12.68
CA GLY A 23 3.34 -4.47 -12.92
C GLY A 23 4.24 -5.55 -12.31
N ALA A 24 5.23 -6.01 -13.06
CA ALA A 24 6.14 -7.09 -12.64
C ALA A 24 6.93 -6.73 -11.38
N GLU A 25 7.23 -5.44 -11.17
CA GLU A 25 7.90 -4.90 -9.99
C GLU A 25 7.07 -5.00 -8.71
N HIS A 26 5.77 -5.27 -8.83
CA HIS A 26 4.86 -5.42 -7.70
C HIS A 26 4.60 -6.88 -7.31
N LEU A 27 5.19 -7.83 -8.03
CA LEU A 27 5.22 -9.23 -7.62
C LEU A 27 6.12 -9.36 -6.39
N THR A 28 5.58 -9.87 -5.29
CA THR A 28 6.35 -10.03 -4.06
C THR A 28 7.35 -11.18 -4.20
N PRO A 29 8.51 -11.15 -3.51
CA PRO A 29 9.43 -12.28 -3.50
C PRO A 29 8.78 -13.58 -3.00
N ALA A 30 7.82 -13.48 -2.07
CA ALA A 30 7.06 -14.63 -1.58
C ALA A 30 6.14 -15.22 -2.67
N ALA A 31 5.46 -14.37 -3.46
CA ALA A 31 4.66 -14.81 -4.59
C ALA A 31 5.53 -15.47 -5.67
N ALA A 32 6.67 -14.87 -6.01
CA ALA A 32 7.63 -15.46 -6.94
C ALA A 32 8.11 -16.84 -6.47
N ALA A 33 8.51 -16.97 -5.20
CA ALA A 33 8.97 -18.23 -4.63
C ALA A 33 7.87 -19.31 -4.60
N ALA A 34 6.61 -18.93 -4.33
CA ALA A 34 5.48 -19.86 -4.35
C ALA A 34 5.16 -20.32 -5.78
N LEU A 35 5.19 -19.40 -6.75
CA LEU A 35 5.07 -19.75 -8.17
C LEU A 35 6.21 -20.67 -8.60
N GLU A 36 7.45 -20.40 -8.17
CA GLU A 36 8.63 -21.20 -8.52
C GLU A 36 8.58 -22.64 -8.03
N GLN A 37 8.00 -22.85 -6.85
CA GLN A 37 7.83 -24.17 -6.25
C GLN A 37 6.70 -24.98 -6.88
N ALA A 38 5.74 -24.34 -7.55
CA ALA A 38 4.58 -25.01 -8.08
C ALA A 38 4.86 -25.77 -9.38
N ASP A 39 4.47 -27.05 -9.41
CA ASP A 39 4.50 -27.89 -10.61
C ASP A 39 3.35 -27.56 -11.56
N THR A 40 2.24 -27.04 -11.01
CA THR A 40 1.04 -26.69 -11.75
C THR A 40 0.54 -25.30 -11.36
N ILE A 41 0.33 -24.44 -12.35
CA ILE A 41 -0.18 -23.09 -12.16
C ILE A 41 -1.59 -22.99 -12.75
N ILE A 42 -2.52 -22.51 -11.96
CA ILE A 42 -3.93 -22.42 -12.31
C ILE A 42 -4.39 -20.98 -12.13
N GLY A 43 -5.08 -20.40 -13.11
CA GLY A 43 -5.52 -19.02 -13.00
C GLY A 43 -6.51 -18.59 -14.07
N TYR A 44 -7.04 -17.38 -13.90
CA TYR A 44 -7.77 -16.71 -14.97
C TYR A 44 -6.79 -16.22 -16.04
N LYS A 45 -7.16 -16.37 -17.31
CA LYS A 45 -6.28 -16.09 -18.46
C LYS A 45 -5.56 -14.74 -18.36
N THR A 46 -6.26 -13.66 -18.03
CA THR A 46 -5.67 -12.31 -17.94
C THR A 46 -4.69 -12.13 -16.79
N TYR A 47 -4.70 -13.02 -15.78
CA TYR A 47 -3.73 -12.99 -14.69
C TYR A 47 -2.49 -13.80 -15.04
N LEU A 48 -2.67 -14.94 -15.71
CA LEU A 48 -1.57 -15.75 -16.21
C LEU A 48 -0.72 -14.96 -17.23
N GLU A 49 -1.35 -14.17 -18.10
CA GLU A 49 -0.67 -13.29 -19.06
C GLU A 49 0.25 -12.25 -18.41
N LEU A 50 0.11 -11.96 -17.10
CA LEU A 50 0.95 -11.00 -16.37
C LEU A 50 2.22 -11.64 -15.77
N ILE A 51 2.32 -12.97 -15.77
CA ILE A 51 3.43 -13.71 -15.17
C ILE A 51 4.08 -14.72 -16.14
N PRO A 52 4.34 -14.36 -17.42
CA PRO A 52 4.74 -15.31 -18.45
C PRO A 52 6.01 -16.09 -18.09
N SER A 53 6.97 -15.47 -17.41
CA SER A 53 8.23 -16.09 -17.00
C SER A 53 8.06 -17.29 -16.05
N PHE A 54 6.94 -17.36 -15.33
CA PHE A 54 6.66 -18.46 -14.40
C PHE A 54 5.85 -19.59 -15.05
N LEU A 55 5.35 -19.39 -16.27
CA LEU A 55 4.52 -20.36 -16.98
C LEU A 55 5.32 -21.31 -17.85
N GLU A 56 6.56 -20.94 -18.19
CA GLU A 56 7.44 -21.76 -18.99
C GLU A 56 7.74 -23.09 -18.30
N HIS A 57 7.70 -24.19 -19.06
CA HIS A 57 8.02 -25.55 -18.60
C HIS A 57 7.12 -26.13 -17.50
N ARG A 58 5.93 -25.55 -17.25
CA ARG A 58 4.98 -26.03 -16.24
C ARG A 58 3.63 -26.37 -16.82
N GLU A 59 2.86 -27.19 -16.09
CA GLU A 59 1.47 -27.39 -16.43
C GLU A 59 0.66 -26.14 -16.10
N VAL A 60 0.01 -25.55 -17.10
CA VAL A 60 -0.80 -24.33 -16.95
C VAL A 60 -2.24 -24.65 -17.26
N LEU A 61 -3.12 -24.47 -16.26
CA LEU A 61 -4.55 -24.66 -16.41
C LEU A 61 -5.24 -23.29 -16.37
N SER A 62 -5.88 -22.92 -17.48
CA SER A 62 -6.66 -21.69 -17.58
C SER A 62 -8.16 -22.00 -17.63
N SER A 63 -8.96 -21.11 -17.06
CA SER A 63 -10.42 -21.17 -17.12
C SER A 63 -11.01 -19.80 -17.47
N GLY A 64 -12.25 -19.82 -17.99
CA GLY A 64 -12.99 -18.61 -18.32
C GLY A 64 -13.52 -17.86 -17.08
N MET A 65 -14.21 -16.75 -17.31
CA MET A 65 -14.95 -16.05 -16.26
C MET A 65 -16.11 -16.92 -15.73
N ARG A 66 -16.49 -16.75 -14.46
CA ARG A 66 -17.59 -17.46 -13.76
C ARG A 66 -17.38 -18.97 -13.51
N GLN A 67 -16.14 -19.44 -13.58
CA GLN A 67 -15.75 -20.82 -13.26
C GLN A 67 -14.85 -20.88 -12.01
N GLU A 68 -15.06 -19.96 -11.06
CA GLU A 68 -14.22 -19.82 -9.87
C GLU A 68 -14.25 -21.10 -9.00
N VAL A 69 -15.44 -21.68 -8.82
CA VAL A 69 -15.64 -22.93 -8.05
C VAL A 69 -14.90 -24.09 -8.71
N ASP A 70 -15.07 -24.29 -10.02
CA ASP A 70 -14.41 -25.39 -10.75
C ASP A 70 -12.89 -25.24 -10.73
N ARG A 71 -12.41 -24.00 -10.85
CA ARG A 71 -10.97 -23.68 -10.77
C ARG A 71 -10.40 -24.01 -9.39
N CYS A 72 -11.08 -23.64 -8.31
CA CYS A 72 -10.66 -24.02 -6.95
C CYS A 72 -10.70 -25.52 -6.73
N ARG A 73 -11.78 -26.21 -7.10
CA ARG A 73 -11.90 -27.67 -6.96
C ARG A 73 -10.77 -28.38 -7.68
N LYS A 74 -10.49 -27.99 -8.93
CA LYS A 74 -9.39 -28.57 -9.70
C LYS A 74 -8.04 -28.36 -9.03
N ALA A 75 -7.79 -27.19 -8.45
CA ALA A 75 -6.55 -26.89 -7.73
C ALA A 75 -6.40 -27.77 -6.47
N LEU A 76 -7.49 -27.93 -5.71
CA LEU A 76 -7.54 -28.77 -4.52
C LEU A 76 -7.37 -30.26 -4.87
N ASP A 77 -8.04 -30.75 -5.92
CA ASP A 77 -7.91 -32.14 -6.37
C ASP A 77 -6.46 -32.49 -6.73
N LEU A 78 -5.78 -31.58 -7.44
CA LEU A 78 -4.38 -31.77 -7.82
C LEU A 78 -3.44 -31.72 -6.60
N ALA A 79 -3.69 -30.83 -5.65
CA ALA A 79 -2.92 -30.77 -4.41
C ALA A 79 -3.16 -32.02 -3.54
N ALA A 80 -4.40 -32.51 -3.45
CA ALA A 80 -4.74 -33.76 -2.77
C ALA A 80 -4.08 -34.98 -3.43
N ALA A 81 -3.87 -34.94 -4.75
CA ALA A 81 -3.11 -35.94 -5.50
C ALA A 81 -1.57 -35.85 -5.33
N GLY A 82 -1.07 -35.01 -4.41
CA GLY A 82 0.36 -34.93 -4.08
C GLY A 82 1.13 -33.80 -4.78
N ARG A 83 0.48 -32.94 -5.58
CA ARG A 83 1.16 -31.89 -6.34
C ARG A 83 1.34 -30.59 -5.57
N VAL A 84 2.35 -29.81 -5.93
CA VAL A 84 2.47 -28.41 -5.52
C VAL A 84 1.75 -27.53 -6.55
N VAL A 85 0.66 -26.90 -6.15
CA VAL A 85 -0.23 -26.13 -7.03
C VAL A 85 -0.21 -24.66 -6.64
N ALA A 86 -0.13 -23.75 -7.62
CA ALA A 86 -0.33 -22.33 -7.41
C ALA A 86 -1.65 -21.87 -8.08
N LEU A 87 -2.60 -21.40 -7.28
CA LEU A 87 -3.85 -20.77 -7.72
C LEU A 87 -3.70 -19.25 -7.71
N VAL A 88 -3.63 -18.66 -8.91
CA VAL A 88 -3.30 -17.26 -9.13
C VAL A 88 -4.54 -16.36 -9.02
N SER A 89 -4.40 -15.28 -8.25
CA SER A 89 -5.35 -14.17 -8.13
C SER A 89 -4.67 -12.85 -8.48
N GLY A 90 -5.34 -11.99 -9.27
CA GLY A 90 -4.88 -10.61 -9.48
C GLY A 90 -5.02 -9.78 -8.19
N GLY A 91 -4.09 -8.85 -7.97
CA GLY A 91 -4.03 -8.10 -6.71
C GLY A 91 -3.64 -9.01 -5.55
N ASP A 92 -4.35 -8.86 -4.43
CA ASP A 92 -4.24 -9.71 -3.26
C ASP A 92 -5.28 -10.85 -3.32
N ALA A 93 -4.88 -12.08 -2.97
CA ALA A 93 -5.75 -13.24 -3.03
C ALA A 93 -6.94 -13.20 -2.04
N GLY A 94 -6.81 -12.44 -0.94
CA GLY A 94 -7.83 -12.26 0.09
C GLY A 94 -8.84 -11.14 -0.21
N ILE A 95 -8.55 -10.23 -1.15
CA ILE A 95 -9.43 -9.10 -1.47
C ILE A 95 -10.18 -9.38 -2.76
N TYR A 96 -11.41 -9.90 -2.63
CA TYR A 96 -12.25 -10.34 -3.75
C TYR A 96 -11.53 -11.31 -4.72
N GLY A 97 -10.54 -12.05 -4.21
CA GLY A 97 -9.77 -13.07 -4.92
C GLY A 97 -10.21 -14.49 -4.53
N MET A 98 -9.32 -15.46 -4.76
CA MET A 98 -9.64 -16.89 -4.62
C MET A 98 -9.45 -17.46 -3.21
N ALA A 99 -8.84 -16.72 -2.26
CA ALA A 99 -8.45 -17.28 -0.96
C ALA A 99 -9.63 -17.82 -0.15
N GLY A 100 -10.71 -17.04 -0.04
CA GLY A 100 -11.90 -17.44 0.72
C GLY A 100 -12.55 -18.70 0.15
N LEU A 101 -12.74 -18.74 -1.17
CA LEU A 101 -13.35 -19.89 -1.85
C LEU A 101 -12.45 -21.13 -1.79
N ALA A 102 -11.13 -20.97 -1.90
CA ALA A 102 -10.19 -22.08 -1.77
C ALA A 102 -10.24 -22.72 -0.38
N LEU A 103 -10.28 -21.90 0.68
CA LEU A 103 -10.40 -22.39 2.07
C LEU A 103 -11.77 -23.04 2.34
N GLU A 104 -12.86 -22.43 1.86
CA GLU A 104 -14.21 -22.99 2.00
C GLU A 104 -14.34 -24.36 1.35
N LEU A 105 -13.76 -24.54 0.16
CA LEU A 105 -13.82 -25.81 -0.58
C LEU A 105 -12.80 -26.85 -0.11
N ALA A 106 -11.70 -26.45 0.52
CA ALA A 106 -10.70 -27.38 1.05
C ALA A 106 -11.28 -28.21 2.22
N GLY A 107 -12.04 -27.58 3.11
CA GLY A 107 -12.52 -28.23 4.34
C GLY A 107 -11.37 -28.62 5.29
N GLU A 108 -11.70 -29.32 6.37
CA GLU A 108 -10.72 -29.72 7.39
C GLU A 108 -9.79 -30.85 6.95
N ASP A 109 -10.29 -31.76 6.10
CA ASP A 109 -9.54 -32.92 5.59
C ASP A 109 -8.82 -32.63 4.24
N GLY A 110 -8.85 -31.39 3.79
CA GLY A 110 -8.26 -30.96 2.52
C GLY A 110 -6.73 -30.90 2.54
N PRO A 111 -6.09 -30.74 1.35
CA PRO A 111 -4.66 -30.50 1.29
C PRO A 111 -4.31 -29.17 1.98
N PRO A 112 -3.07 -29.02 2.50
CA PRO A 112 -2.60 -27.75 3.05
C PRO A 112 -2.79 -26.59 2.06
N VAL A 113 -3.48 -25.53 2.51
CA VAL A 113 -3.68 -24.29 1.75
C VAL A 113 -2.91 -23.16 2.40
N GLU A 114 -2.07 -22.48 1.63
CA GLU A 114 -1.28 -21.33 2.07
C GLU A 114 -1.64 -20.09 1.24
N ILE A 115 -2.00 -19.00 1.91
CA ILE A 115 -2.37 -17.74 1.24
C ILE A 115 -1.15 -16.83 1.16
N ILE A 116 -0.75 -16.46 -0.05
CA ILE A 116 0.39 -15.60 -0.29
C ILE A 116 -0.10 -14.17 -0.59
N PRO A 117 0.19 -13.19 0.28
CA PRO A 117 -0.32 -11.84 0.16
C PRO A 117 0.39 -11.03 -0.93
N ALA A 118 -0.29 -10.01 -1.46
CA ALA A 118 0.27 -9.11 -2.45
C ALA A 118 -0.33 -7.69 -2.40
N ILE A 119 0.20 -6.80 -3.22
CA ILE A 119 -0.33 -5.45 -3.39
C ILE A 119 -1.67 -5.55 -4.14
N SER A 120 -2.75 -5.08 -3.54
CA SER A 120 -4.06 -5.06 -4.18
C SER A 120 -4.22 -3.85 -5.10
N ALA A 121 -5.17 -3.95 -6.04
CA ALA A 121 -5.55 -2.82 -6.90
C ALA A 121 -5.92 -1.57 -6.10
N LEU A 122 -6.46 -1.73 -4.89
CA LEU A 122 -6.75 -0.66 -3.93
C LEU A 122 -5.54 0.21 -3.63
N GLN A 123 -4.45 -0.41 -3.15
CA GLN A 123 -3.24 0.31 -2.76
C GLN A 123 -2.57 0.93 -3.99
N ALA A 124 -2.52 0.20 -5.10
CA ALA A 124 -1.94 0.67 -6.35
C ALA A 124 -2.69 1.90 -6.88
N ALA A 125 -4.01 1.84 -6.97
CA ALA A 125 -4.83 2.97 -7.42
C ALA A 125 -4.73 4.16 -6.45
N ALA A 126 -4.75 3.93 -5.14
CA ALA A 126 -4.59 5.01 -4.17
C ALA A 126 -3.25 5.75 -4.35
N ALA A 127 -2.16 5.02 -4.60
CA ALA A 127 -0.85 5.61 -4.86
C ALA A 127 -0.82 6.44 -6.16
N ARG A 128 -1.58 6.03 -7.20
CA ARG A 128 -1.73 6.80 -8.44
C ARG A 128 -2.58 8.07 -8.27
N LEU A 129 -3.56 8.02 -7.37
CA LEU A 129 -4.43 9.16 -7.07
C LEU A 129 -3.80 10.19 -6.11
N GLY A 130 -2.87 9.76 -5.27
CA GLY A 130 -2.24 10.59 -4.24
C GLY A 130 -2.26 9.89 -2.89
N ALA A 131 -3.09 10.37 -1.98
CA ALA A 131 -3.25 9.79 -0.64
C ALA A 131 -4.73 9.76 -0.18
N PRO A 132 -5.64 9.13 -0.95
CA PRO A 132 -7.07 9.14 -0.64
C PRO A 132 -7.45 8.22 0.53
N LEU A 133 -6.63 7.20 0.87
CA LEU A 133 -6.95 6.19 1.90
C LEU A 133 -6.30 6.47 3.26
N MET A 134 -5.97 7.72 3.57
CA MET A 134 -5.29 8.10 4.81
C MET A 134 -6.17 8.11 6.07
N HIS A 135 -7.49 8.00 5.91
CA HIS A 135 -8.48 7.89 6.99
C HIS A 135 -9.29 6.61 6.80
N ASP A 136 -10.17 6.31 7.76
CA ASP A 136 -11.13 5.21 7.70
C ASP A 136 -11.77 5.08 6.31
N PHE A 137 -11.60 3.90 5.71
CA PHE A 137 -12.10 3.59 4.38
C PHE A 137 -12.82 2.25 4.36
N ALA A 138 -13.81 2.13 3.49
CA ALA A 138 -14.55 0.92 3.21
C ALA A 138 -14.25 0.46 1.78
N VAL A 139 -14.10 -0.85 1.60
CA VAL A 139 -13.93 -1.47 0.29
C VAL A 139 -15.20 -2.25 -0.02
N ILE A 140 -15.83 -1.94 -1.16
CA ILE A 140 -17.12 -2.51 -1.54
C ILE A 140 -17.06 -2.97 -2.99
N SER A 141 -17.39 -4.23 -3.26
CA SER A 141 -17.61 -4.72 -4.61
C SER A 141 -19.02 -4.38 -5.08
N LEU A 142 -19.16 -3.90 -6.32
CA LEU A 142 -20.45 -3.69 -6.99
C LEU A 142 -20.94 -4.92 -7.77
N SER A 143 -20.25 -6.06 -7.65
CA SER A 143 -20.67 -7.33 -8.25
C SER A 143 -21.77 -7.98 -7.41
N ASP A 144 -22.95 -8.14 -7.99
CA ASP A 144 -24.08 -8.82 -7.35
C ASP A 144 -24.16 -10.33 -7.64
N LEU A 145 -23.11 -10.91 -8.23
CA LEU A 145 -23.12 -12.31 -8.69
C LEU A 145 -23.42 -13.30 -7.55
N LEU A 146 -22.81 -13.06 -6.39
CA LEU A 146 -22.97 -13.86 -5.17
C LEU A 146 -23.50 -13.03 -3.99
N THR A 147 -23.73 -11.73 -4.18
CA THR A 147 -24.17 -10.81 -3.13
C THR A 147 -25.40 -10.04 -3.63
N PRO A 148 -26.58 -10.21 -3.02
CA PRO A 148 -27.77 -9.50 -3.47
C PRO A 148 -27.55 -7.98 -3.51
N TRP A 149 -27.99 -7.32 -4.58
CA TRP A 149 -27.83 -5.88 -4.77
C TRP A 149 -28.37 -5.05 -3.60
N GLN A 150 -29.46 -5.49 -2.97
CA GLN A 150 -30.02 -4.83 -1.78
C GLN A 150 -29.00 -4.73 -0.62
N LEU A 151 -28.19 -5.78 -0.40
CA LEU A 151 -27.15 -5.77 0.62
C LEU A 151 -25.99 -4.85 0.23
N ILE A 152 -25.62 -4.81 -1.06
CA ILE A 152 -24.60 -3.87 -1.56
C ILE A 152 -25.05 -2.42 -1.34
N ARG A 153 -26.31 -2.10 -1.63
CA ARG A 153 -26.89 -0.77 -1.36
C ARG A 153 -26.82 -0.41 0.12
N GLN A 154 -27.16 -1.35 1.01
CA GLN A 154 -27.07 -1.14 2.44
C GLN A 154 -25.63 -0.84 2.90
N ARG A 155 -24.63 -1.56 2.35
CA ARG A 155 -23.21 -1.31 2.64
C ARG A 155 -22.77 0.07 2.15
N LEU A 156 -23.18 0.47 0.94
CA LEU A 156 -22.89 1.79 0.40
C LEU A 156 -23.52 2.90 1.25
N GLU A 157 -24.80 2.74 1.62
CA GLU A 157 -25.52 3.69 2.48
C GLU A 157 -24.83 3.82 3.84
N ALA A 158 -24.45 2.70 4.47
CA ALA A 158 -23.78 2.71 5.77
C ALA A 158 -22.39 3.35 5.72
N ALA A 159 -21.57 2.98 4.72
CA ALA A 159 -20.24 3.57 4.55
C ALA A 159 -20.32 5.07 4.24
N ALA A 160 -21.31 5.47 3.43
CA ALA A 160 -21.56 6.87 3.14
C ALA A 160 -22.02 7.60 4.41
N ALA A 161 -23.07 7.13 5.10
CA ALA A 161 -23.56 7.77 6.32
C ALA A 161 -22.49 7.92 7.42
N ALA A 162 -21.57 6.96 7.53
CA ALA A 162 -20.49 6.96 8.53
C ALA A 162 -19.22 7.73 8.12
N ASP A 163 -19.27 8.53 7.06
CA ASP A 163 -18.14 9.35 6.57
C ASP A 163 -16.86 8.58 6.16
N PHE A 164 -16.98 7.31 5.75
CA PHE A 164 -15.85 6.57 5.21
C PHE A 164 -15.46 7.09 3.82
N VAL A 165 -14.17 6.97 3.50
CA VAL A 165 -13.70 6.94 2.11
C VAL A 165 -14.15 5.61 1.51
N ILE A 166 -14.67 5.58 0.28
CA ILE A 166 -15.26 4.39 -0.32
C ILE A 166 -14.46 3.98 -1.56
N ALA A 167 -13.86 2.80 -1.55
CA ALA A 167 -13.22 2.21 -2.71
C ALA A 167 -14.12 1.12 -3.32
N LEU A 168 -14.47 1.28 -4.59
CA LEU A 168 -15.35 0.39 -5.32
C LEU A 168 -14.56 -0.57 -6.21
N TYR A 169 -14.72 -1.86 -5.93
CA TYR A 169 -14.26 -2.96 -6.77
C TYR A 169 -15.36 -3.40 -7.73
N ASN A 170 -14.93 -3.98 -8.85
CA ASN A 170 -15.82 -4.47 -9.91
C ASN A 170 -16.90 -3.43 -10.30
N PRO A 171 -16.53 -2.17 -10.53
CA PRO A 171 -17.46 -1.05 -10.52
C PRO A 171 -18.48 -1.12 -11.66
N ARG A 172 -18.09 -1.70 -12.81
CA ARG A 172 -18.96 -1.81 -13.99
C ARG A 172 -18.66 -3.07 -14.79
N SER A 173 -19.69 -3.69 -15.33
CA SER A 173 -19.58 -4.79 -16.29
C SER A 173 -20.74 -4.75 -17.29
N LYS A 174 -20.63 -5.49 -18.41
CA LYS A 174 -21.67 -5.54 -19.45
C LYS A 174 -23.06 -5.94 -18.92
N GLY A 175 -23.10 -6.80 -17.90
CA GLY A 175 -24.36 -7.25 -17.29
C GLY A 175 -24.93 -6.31 -16.22
N ARG A 176 -24.18 -5.25 -15.84
CA ARG A 176 -24.51 -4.34 -14.74
C ARG A 176 -24.09 -2.90 -15.06
N PRO A 177 -24.62 -2.28 -16.13
CA PRO A 177 -24.22 -0.94 -16.53
C PRO A 177 -24.58 0.13 -15.48
N ASP A 178 -25.67 -0.08 -14.72
CA ASP A 178 -26.27 0.96 -13.87
C ASP A 178 -25.80 0.95 -12.41
N HIS A 179 -25.06 -0.07 -11.97
CA HIS A 179 -24.68 -0.21 -10.55
C HIS A 179 -23.79 0.94 -10.07
N LEU A 180 -22.85 1.39 -10.90
CA LEU A 180 -21.98 2.51 -10.56
C LEU A 180 -22.77 3.82 -10.45
N ALA A 181 -23.71 4.06 -11.37
CA ALA A 181 -24.58 5.21 -11.32
C ALA A 181 -25.47 5.18 -10.07
N ALA A 182 -26.05 4.03 -9.74
CA ALA A 182 -26.85 3.87 -8.53
C ALA A 182 -26.02 4.04 -7.24
N ALA A 183 -24.77 3.55 -7.22
CA ALA A 183 -23.85 3.76 -6.10
C ALA A 183 -23.52 5.25 -5.92
N ARG A 184 -23.27 5.97 -7.01
CA ARG A 184 -23.07 7.43 -7.01
C ARG A 184 -24.29 8.15 -6.42
N GLU A 185 -25.51 7.80 -6.85
CA GLU A 185 -26.75 8.41 -6.34
C GLU A 185 -27.00 8.14 -4.85
N ILE A 186 -26.59 6.96 -4.36
CA ILE A 186 -26.64 6.64 -2.93
C ILE A 186 -25.67 7.55 -2.15
N ILE A 187 -24.43 7.65 -2.61
CA ILE A 187 -23.39 8.40 -1.91
C ILE A 187 -23.67 9.92 -1.95
N LEU A 188 -24.24 10.44 -3.03
CA LEU A 188 -24.65 11.85 -3.17
C LEU A 188 -25.69 12.30 -2.12
N ARG A 189 -26.41 11.38 -1.48
CA ARG A 189 -27.34 11.71 -0.39
C ARG A 189 -26.62 12.08 0.91
N HIS A 190 -25.36 11.65 1.07
CA HIS A 190 -24.56 11.80 2.29
C HIS A 190 -23.30 12.64 2.09
N ARG A 191 -22.99 13.03 0.85
CA ARG A 191 -21.75 13.72 0.47
C ARG A 191 -22.03 14.98 -0.32
N SER A 192 -21.07 15.90 -0.26
CA SER A 192 -21.09 17.07 -1.12
C SER A 192 -20.94 16.65 -2.57
N LYS A 193 -21.59 17.40 -3.48
CA LYS A 193 -21.34 17.31 -4.93
C LYS A 193 -19.87 17.50 -5.29
N LYS A 194 -19.13 18.25 -4.46
CA LYS A 194 -17.69 18.52 -4.60
C LYS A 194 -16.79 17.55 -3.83
N THR A 195 -17.32 16.40 -3.39
CA THR A 195 -16.46 15.34 -2.86
C THR A 195 -15.58 14.78 -3.99
N PRO A 196 -14.25 14.69 -3.82
CA PRO A 196 -13.36 14.14 -4.83
C PRO A 196 -13.64 12.68 -5.14
N VAL A 197 -13.50 12.32 -6.41
CA VAL A 197 -13.57 10.95 -6.91
C VAL A 197 -12.40 10.68 -7.84
N GLY A 198 -11.71 9.57 -7.59
CA GLY A 198 -10.64 9.05 -8.42
C GLY A 198 -11.06 7.79 -9.17
N ILE A 199 -10.64 7.66 -10.43
CA ILE A 199 -10.74 6.44 -11.23
C ILE A 199 -9.33 6.08 -11.66
N VAL A 200 -8.95 4.83 -11.42
CA VAL A 200 -7.70 4.28 -11.96
C VAL A 200 -8.04 3.03 -12.75
N ARG A 201 -7.79 3.07 -14.06
CA ARG A 201 -7.91 1.93 -14.95
C ARG A 201 -6.53 1.35 -15.20
N HIS A 202 -6.42 0.01 -15.21
CA HIS A 202 -5.17 -0.69 -15.50
C HIS A 202 -4.00 -0.23 -14.63
N ALA A 203 -4.25 -0.01 -13.33
CA ALA A 203 -3.21 0.41 -12.40
C ALA A 203 -1.97 -0.49 -12.55
N THR A 204 -0.81 0.11 -12.80
CA THR A 204 0.51 -0.50 -12.98
C THR A 204 0.69 -1.37 -14.23
N ARG A 205 -0.24 -1.30 -15.18
CA ARG A 205 -0.19 -2.04 -16.46
C ARG A 205 -0.08 -1.08 -17.63
N GLU A 206 0.10 -1.65 -18.82
CA GLU A 206 -0.09 -0.90 -20.07
C GLU A 206 -1.52 -0.33 -20.13
N GLU A 207 -1.66 0.81 -20.81
CA GLU A 207 -2.91 1.60 -20.87
C GLU A 207 -3.43 2.10 -19.51
N GLU A 208 -2.57 2.26 -18.50
CA GLU A 208 -2.93 2.91 -17.24
C GLU A 208 -3.54 4.29 -17.52
N SER A 209 -4.70 4.56 -16.92
CA SER A 209 -5.30 5.89 -16.93
C SER A 209 -5.78 6.28 -15.55
N VAL A 210 -5.58 7.56 -15.22
CA VAL A 210 -5.93 8.16 -13.93
C VAL A 210 -6.80 9.37 -14.20
N LEU A 211 -7.99 9.38 -13.59
CA LEU A 211 -8.91 10.53 -13.63
C LEU A 211 -9.25 10.92 -12.20
N VAL A 212 -9.15 12.22 -11.90
CA VAL A 212 -9.60 12.80 -10.64
C VAL A 212 -10.61 13.90 -10.97
N ASP A 213 -11.81 13.80 -10.42
CA ASP A 213 -12.88 14.77 -10.62
C ASP A 213 -13.76 14.83 -9.35
N TYR A 214 -14.96 15.39 -9.45
CA TYR A 214 -15.93 15.52 -8.38
C TYR A 214 -17.14 14.61 -8.58
N LEU A 215 -17.81 14.29 -7.47
CA LEU A 215 -18.94 13.36 -7.42
C LEU A 215 -20.13 13.78 -8.31
N ASP A 216 -20.30 15.08 -8.61
CA ASP A 216 -21.32 15.60 -9.53
C ASP A 216 -20.96 15.51 -11.01
N HIS A 217 -19.67 15.51 -11.36
CA HIS A 217 -19.16 15.42 -12.73
C HIS A 217 -18.61 14.04 -13.10
N PHE A 218 -18.63 13.11 -12.15
CA PHE A 218 -18.09 11.77 -12.27
C PHE A 218 -18.56 11.01 -13.54
N PRO A 219 -17.67 10.76 -14.52
CA PRO A 219 -18.02 10.08 -15.76
C PRO A 219 -18.07 8.56 -15.55
N VAL A 220 -19.23 7.95 -15.81
CA VAL A 220 -19.45 6.49 -15.68
C VAL A 220 -18.92 5.72 -16.89
N ASP A 221 -18.97 6.33 -18.08
CA ASP A 221 -18.61 5.69 -19.35
C ASP A 221 -17.18 5.14 -19.45
N PRO A 222 -16.11 5.83 -18.97
CA PRO A 222 -14.75 5.30 -19.04
C PRO A 222 -14.48 4.18 -18.04
N VAL A 223 -15.41 3.88 -17.12
CA VAL A 223 -15.24 2.85 -16.09
C VAL A 223 -15.61 1.48 -16.65
N ASP A 224 -14.69 0.52 -16.47
CA ASP A 224 -14.85 -0.87 -16.88
C ASP A 224 -14.46 -1.84 -15.75
N MET A 225 -14.33 -3.13 -16.08
CA MET A 225 -13.95 -4.16 -15.11
C MET A 225 -12.50 -4.08 -14.63
N PHE A 226 -11.64 -3.31 -15.30
CA PHE A 226 -10.24 -3.09 -14.95
C PHE A 226 -10.02 -1.76 -14.20
N SER A 227 -11.11 -1.13 -13.80
CA SER A 227 -11.12 0.15 -13.10
C SER A 227 -11.33 -0.04 -11.60
N LEU A 228 -10.63 0.75 -10.79
CA LEU A 228 -10.95 0.99 -9.39
C LEU A 228 -11.45 2.42 -9.23
N VAL A 229 -12.55 2.60 -8.50
CA VAL A 229 -13.10 3.93 -8.20
C VAL A 229 -12.91 4.22 -6.72
N VAL A 230 -12.37 5.38 -6.36
CA VAL A 230 -12.20 5.83 -4.97
C VAL A 230 -12.96 7.13 -4.76
N ILE A 231 -13.92 7.12 -3.85
CA ILE A 231 -14.74 8.28 -3.51
C ILE A 231 -14.33 8.77 -2.14
N GLY A 232 -13.97 10.05 -2.05
CA GLY A 232 -13.51 10.68 -0.81
C GLY A 232 -14.59 10.74 0.27
N ASN A 233 -14.16 11.06 1.49
CA ASN A 233 -15.05 11.46 2.57
C ASN A 233 -15.28 12.98 2.59
N SER A 234 -15.96 13.49 3.63
CA SER A 234 -16.26 14.92 3.80
C SER A 234 -15.02 15.82 3.87
N GLN A 235 -13.86 15.26 4.21
CA GLN A 235 -12.60 16.00 4.38
C GLN A 235 -11.66 15.89 3.17
N SER A 236 -11.99 15.02 2.22
CA SER A 236 -11.14 14.78 1.06
C SER A 236 -11.11 15.99 0.14
N VAL A 237 -9.94 16.30 -0.40
CA VAL A 237 -9.72 17.43 -1.32
C VAL A 237 -8.90 17.02 -2.54
N ILE A 238 -9.01 17.79 -3.62
CA ILE A 238 -8.06 17.76 -4.74
C ILE A 238 -7.07 18.90 -4.50
N ASP A 239 -5.78 18.59 -4.46
CA ASP A 239 -4.75 19.61 -4.27
C ASP A 239 -4.41 20.37 -5.56
N GLY A 240 -3.55 21.40 -5.46
CA GLY A 240 -3.15 22.21 -6.62
C GLY A 240 -2.38 21.44 -7.70
N ALA A 241 -1.96 20.20 -7.43
CA ALA A 241 -1.32 19.31 -8.40
C ALA A 241 -2.30 18.27 -8.99
N GLY A 242 -3.59 18.36 -8.66
CA GLY A 242 -4.61 17.43 -9.13
C GLY A 242 -4.65 16.11 -8.37
N ARG A 243 -3.97 15.99 -7.22
CA ARG A 243 -3.94 14.77 -6.41
C ARG A 243 -5.08 14.75 -5.42
N MET A 244 -5.66 13.57 -5.22
CA MET A 244 -6.67 13.34 -4.19
C MET A 244 -6.00 13.10 -2.84
N ILE A 245 -6.39 13.87 -1.82
CA ILE A 245 -5.83 13.80 -0.47
C ILE A 245 -6.97 13.72 0.55
N THR A 246 -6.89 12.76 1.46
CA THR A 246 -7.74 12.73 2.67
C THR A 246 -6.88 13.17 3.87
N PRO A 247 -7.02 14.41 4.37
CA PRO A 247 -6.13 14.93 5.41
C PRO A 247 -6.23 14.13 6.71
N ARG A 248 -5.09 13.85 7.35
CA ARG A 248 -5.02 13.16 8.66
C ARG A 248 -5.35 14.06 9.87
N GLY A 249 -6.01 15.20 9.64
CA GLY A 249 -6.39 16.16 10.69
C GLY A 249 -5.28 17.10 11.21
N TYR A 250 -4.02 16.97 10.77
CA TYR A 250 -2.94 17.88 11.20
C TYR A 250 -3.22 19.35 10.88
N ALA A 251 -3.97 19.64 9.82
CA ALA A 251 -4.33 21.01 9.44
C ALA A 251 -5.11 21.76 10.54
N LYS A 252 -5.87 21.06 11.39
CA LYS A 252 -6.57 21.67 12.55
C LYS A 252 -5.66 21.87 13.77
N ARG A 253 -4.54 21.14 13.86
CA ARG A 253 -3.56 21.24 14.96
C ARG A 253 -2.40 22.18 14.65
N ILE A 254 -2.17 22.50 13.38
CA ILE A 254 -1.24 23.55 12.96
C ILE A 254 -2.00 24.89 12.96
N THR A 255 -2.51 25.29 14.12
CA THR A 255 -2.56 26.72 14.43
C THR A 255 -1.13 27.11 14.77
N PRO A 256 -0.45 27.98 13.98
CA PRO A 256 0.88 28.43 14.34
C PRO A 256 0.73 29.28 15.59
N SER A 257 1.07 28.74 16.75
CA SER A 257 1.42 29.55 17.91
C SER A 257 2.73 30.26 17.58
N ASN A 258 2.62 31.55 17.28
CA ASN A 258 3.64 32.60 17.23
C ASN A 258 5.02 32.28 16.61
N GLU A 259 5.30 32.99 15.52
CA GLU A 259 6.64 33.40 15.08
C GLU A 259 7.76 32.36 15.16
N VAL A 260 7.71 31.37 14.26
CA VAL A 260 8.96 30.86 13.68
C VAL A 260 9.08 31.52 12.32
N ALA A 261 10.03 32.42 12.17
CA ALA A 261 10.36 33.06 10.90
C ALA A 261 10.58 31.97 9.84
N ARG A 262 9.59 31.75 8.98
CA ARG A 262 9.76 30.91 7.79
C ARG A 262 10.72 31.64 6.87
N SER A 263 11.94 31.13 6.73
CA SER A 263 12.82 31.59 5.66
C SER A 263 12.18 31.17 4.33
N SER A 264 11.82 32.16 3.51
CA SER A 264 11.15 32.01 2.21
C SER A 264 12.09 31.59 1.09
N GLY A 265 13.19 30.91 1.41
CA GLY A 265 14.19 30.48 0.42
C GLY A 265 13.85 29.13 -0.18
N LYS A 266 13.78 29.03 -1.51
CA LYS A 266 13.77 27.76 -2.26
C LYS A 266 15.13 27.07 -2.14
N GLY A 267 15.44 26.50 -0.98
CA GLY A 267 16.62 25.65 -0.80
C GLY A 267 16.40 24.28 -1.43
N GLN A 268 17.40 23.76 -2.14
CA GLN A 268 17.39 22.37 -2.62
C GLN A 268 17.72 21.42 -1.46
N SER A 269 16.96 20.33 -1.31
CA SER A 269 17.19 19.33 -0.26
C SER A 269 17.82 18.06 -0.83
N LEU A 270 18.87 17.55 -0.18
CA LEU A 270 19.47 16.25 -0.47
C LEU A 270 19.22 15.29 0.68
N PHE A 271 18.58 14.15 0.40
CA PHE A 271 18.31 13.11 1.38
C PHE A 271 19.35 12.00 1.35
N ILE A 272 19.91 11.64 2.51
CA ILE A 272 20.87 10.54 2.68
C ILE A 272 20.22 9.42 3.49
N GLY A 273 19.80 8.36 2.81
CA GLY A 273 19.13 7.18 3.39
C GLY A 273 20.05 5.95 3.51
N GLY A 274 19.60 4.95 4.25
CA GLY A 274 20.26 3.64 4.36
C GLY A 274 19.49 2.69 5.28
N THR A 275 19.71 1.37 5.11
CA THR A 275 18.89 0.30 5.69
C THR A 275 19.31 -0.20 7.08
N GLY A 276 20.38 0.38 7.67
CA GLY A 276 20.85 0.02 9.01
C GLY A 276 21.57 1.19 9.68
N SER A 277 21.84 1.11 10.98
CA SER A 277 22.46 2.20 11.75
C SER A 277 23.89 2.52 11.31
N ASP A 278 24.69 1.49 11.00
CA ASP A 278 26.14 1.60 10.77
C ASP A 278 26.59 1.64 9.31
N VAL A 279 25.64 1.81 8.39
CA VAL A 279 25.92 1.89 6.94
C VAL A 279 26.56 3.21 6.49
N GLY A 280 27.15 3.98 7.42
CA GLY A 280 27.92 5.19 7.12
C GLY A 280 27.13 6.49 6.91
N LYS A 281 25.79 6.48 7.02
CA LYS A 281 24.92 7.66 6.74
C LYS A 281 25.42 8.96 7.38
N SER A 282 25.74 8.93 8.68
CA SER A 282 26.16 10.11 9.42
C SER A 282 27.50 10.68 8.93
N VAL A 283 28.44 9.80 8.59
CA VAL A 283 29.78 10.15 8.09
C VAL A 283 29.70 10.69 6.67
N ILE A 284 28.93 10.02 5.79
CA ILE A 284 28.68 10.47 4.42
C ILE A 284 28.02 11.86 4.43
N THR A 285 27.01 12.06 5.28
CA THR A 285 26.34 13.36 5.43
C THR A 285 27.33 14.44 5.86
N ALA A 286 28.20 14.17 6.84
CA ALA A 286 29.22 15.12 7.25
C ALA A 286 30.24 15.41 6.14
N GLY A 287 30.66 14.40 5.38
CA GLY A 287 31.56 14.56 4.22
C GLY A 287 30.95 15.45 3.13
N LEU A 288 29.68 15.23 2.80
CA LEU A 288 28.94 16.06 1.84
C LEU A 288 28.76 17.50 2.35
N CYS A 289 28.40 17.68 3.62
CA CYS A 289 28.32 18.98 4.26
C CYS A 289 29.65 19.76 4.13
N ARG A 290 30.77 19.11 4.42
CA ARG A 290 32.10 19.72 4.26
C ARG A 290 32.41 20.05 2.82
N LEU A 291 32.14 19.13 1.89
CA LEU A 291 32.40 19.32 0.46
C LEU A 291 31.61 20.51 -0.10
N LEU A 292 30.31 20.60 0.21
CA LEU A 292 29.43 21.68 -0.22
C LEU A 292 29.85 23.02 0.40
N SER A 293 30.13 23.04 1.70
CA SER A 293 30.67 24.23 2.39
C SER A 293 32.00 24.70 1.77
N ASN A 294 32.89 23.77 1.40
CA ASN A 294 34.16 24.11 0.71
C ASN A 294 33.94 24.69 -0.70
N ARG A 295 32.81 24.40 -1.34
CA ARG A 295 32.43 24.94 -2.65
C ARG A 295 31.64 26.25 -2.55
N GLY A 296 31.51 26.82 -1.35
CA GLY A 296 30.77 28.06 -1.12
C GLY A 296 29.25 27.89 -1.20
N VAL A 297 28.74 26.67 -1.07
CA VAL A 297 27.30 26.40 -1.00
C VAL A 297 26.83 26.53 0.44
N ASP A 298 25.78 27.33 0.66
CA ASP A 298 25.08 27.40 1.94
C ASP A 298 24.40 26.07 2.22
N VAL A 299 24.91 25.34 3.21
CA VAL A 299 24.45 23.99 3.55
C VAL A 299 24.31 23.86 5.05
N ALA A 300 23.21 23.26 5.50
CA ALA A 300 22.95 22.93 6.89
C ALA A 300 22.44 21.48 7.00
N PRO A 301 22.82 20.75 8.06
CA PRO A 301 22.30 19.41 8.27
C PRO A 301 20.92 19.48 8.92
N PHE A 302 20.08 18.50 8.59
CA PHE A 302 18.77 18.35 9.20
C PHE A 302 18.43 16.88 9.38
N LYS A 303 18.07 16.51 10.61
CA LYS A 303 17.50 15.20 10.92
C LYS A 303 16.33 15.38 11.89
N ALA A 304 15.12 15.31 11.34
CA ALA A 304 13.88 15.57 12.08
C ALA A 304 13.77 14.78 13.39
N GLN A 305 14.18 13.52 13.37
CA GLN A 305 14.26 12.68 14.57
C GLN A 305 15.57 11.90 14.58
N ASN A 306 16.29 11.97 15.69
CA ASN A 306 17.46 11.16 15.94
C ASN A 306 17.28 10.29 17.18
N MET A 307 17.78 9.06 17.15
CA MET A 307 17.80 8.16 18.30
C MET A 307 19.25 7.87 18.65
N ALA A 308 19.71 8.38 19.80
CA ALA A 308 21.09 8.22 20.22
C ALA A 308 21.23 8.45 21.73
N LEU A 309 22.12 7.68 22.37
CA LEU A 309 22.54 7.94 23.75
C LEU A 309 23.54 9.11 23.83
N ASN A 310 24.33 9.28 22.76
CA ASN A 310 25.37 10.29 22.65
C ASN A 310 24.82 11.62 22.11
N SER A 311 24.88 12.65 22.94
CA SER A 311 24.47 14.00 22.59
C SER A 311 25.62 15.00 22.66
N ALA A 312 25.36 16.20 22.18
CA ALA A 312 26.19 17.39 22.30
C ALA A 312 25.28 18.55 22.74
N VAL A 313 25.90 19.54 23.37
CA VAL A 313 25.21 20.75 23.84
C VAL A 313 25.45 21.86 22.83
N THR A 314 24.38 22.49 22.36
CA THR A 314 24.44 23.67 21.50
C THR A 314 24.86 24.91 22.31
N PRO A 315 25.34 26.00 21.67
CA PRO A 315 25.73 27.22 22.39
C PRO A 315 24.61 27.81 23.26
N GLU A 316 23.36 27.62 22.86
CA GLU A 316 22.15 28.03 23.60
C GLU A 316 21.76 27.06 24.73
N GLY A 317 22.58 26.04 25.01
CA GLY A 317 22.36 25.07 26.09
C GLY A 317 21.38 23.94 25.74
N GLY A 318 20.97 23.82 24.48
CA GLY A 318 20.08 22.78 24.00
C GLY A 318 20.80 21.46 23.70
N GLU A 319 20.14 20.34 23.93
CA GLU A 319 20.69 19.02 23.66
C GLU A 319 20.34 18.52 22.24
N ILE A 320 21.36 18.15 21.46
CA ILE A 320 21.20 17.53 20.13
C ILE A 320 22.03 16.26 20.00
N GLY A 321 21.72 15.40 19.02
CA GLY A 321 22.55 14.23 18.73
C GLY A 321 23.98 14.61 18.30
N ARG A 322 24.97 13.86 18.79
CA ARG A 322 26.40 14.14 18.49
C ARG A 322 26.72 14.10 16.99
N ALA A 323 26.00 13.28 16.23
CA ALA A 323 26.13 13.22 14.77
C ALA A 323 25.72 14.55 14.10
N GLN A 324 24.67 15.22 14.58
CA GLN A 324 24.24 16.51 14.05
C GLN A 324 25.21 17.62 14.43
N ALA A 325 25.79 17.58 15.63
CA ALA A 325 26.86 18.51 16.01
C ALA A 325 28.10 18.38 15.10
N LEU A 326 28.49 17.14 14.78
CA LEU A 326 29.58 16.88 13.83
C LEU A 326 29.25 17.41 12.43
N GLN A 327 28.02 17.21 11.96
CA GLN A 327 27.56 17.70 10.66
C GLN A 327 27.50 19.23 10.61
N ALA A 328 27.08 19.88 11.70
CA ALA A 328 27.09 21.35 11.81
C ALA A 328 28.52 21.89 11.70
N ALA A 329 29.47 21.26 12.42
CA ALA A 329 30.88 21.60 12.30
C ALA A 329 31.43 21.37 10.89
N ALA A 330 30.95 20.35 10.18
CA ALA A 330 31.30 20.11 8.78
C ALA A 330 30.78 21.23 7.85
N CYS A 331 29.62 21.81 8.14
CA CYS A 331 29.10 22.99 7.47
C CYS A 331 29.81 24.31 7.86
N ARG A 332 30.67 24.32 8.90
CA ARG A 332 31.19 25.53 9.57
C ARG A 332 30.09 26.36 10.25
N LEU A 333 29.05 25.70 10.73
CA LEU A 333 27.96 26.33 11.47
C LEU A 333 28.06 25.97 12.95
N ALA A 334 27.56 26.87 13.79
CA ALA A 334 27.27 26.53 15.18
C ALA A 334 26.18 25.45 15.20
N PRO A 335 26.31 24.41 16.05
CA PRO A 335 25.24 23.44 16.22
C PRO A 335 24.00 24.12 16.82
N HIS A 336 22.82 23.81 16.28
CA HIS A 336 21.55 24.41 16.70
C HIS A 336 20.47 23.34 16.83
N VAL A 337 19.51 23.55 17.74
CA VAL A 337 18.42 22.59 18.02
C VAL A 337 17.55 22.27 16.79
N ASP A 338 17.40 23.20 15.86
CA ASP A 338 16.64 22.97 14.61
C ASP A 338 17.24 21.89 13.72
N MET A 339 18.55 21.61 13.85
CA MET A 339 19.22 20.55 13.09
C MET A 339 18.82 19.16 13.60
N ASN A 340 18.33 19.04 14.84
CA ASN A 340 17.82 17.83 15.45
C ASN A 340 16.66 18.15 16.43
N PRO A 341 15.46 18.45 15.93
CA PRO A 341 14.37 18.96 16.77
C PRO A 341 13.80 17.91 17.72
N VAL A 342 13.86 16.62 17.37
CA VAL A 342 13.48 15.51 18.25
C VAL A 342 14.67 14.58 18.46
N LEU A 343 15.15 14.47 19.70
CA LEU A 343 16.15 13.49 20.10
C LEU A 343 15.51 12.47 21.06
N LEU A 344 15.57 11.20 20.68
CA LEU A 344 15.16 10.08 21.52
C LEU A 344 16.41 9.45 22.15
N LYS A 345 16.43 9.38 23.48
CA LYS A 345 17.48 8.70 24.24
C LYS A 345 16.88 7.45 24.91
N PRO A 346 17.01 6.26 24.28
CA PRO A 346 16.50 5.02 24.84
C PRO A 346 17.09 4.80 26.23
N ASN A 347 16.27 4.52 27.23
CA ASN A 347 16.73 4.24 28.60
C ASN A 347 16.34 2.82 29.08
N SER A 348 15.50 2.12 28.31
CA SER A 348 15.09 0.73 28.53
C SER A 348 14.56 0.14 27.21
N ASP A 349 14.21 -1.15 27.21
CA ASP A 349 13.68 -1.84 26.03
C ASP A 349 12.32 -1.27 25.56
N THR A 350 11.56 -0.65 26.45
CA THR A 350 10.24 -0.08 26.16
C THR A 350 10.16 1.43 26.43
N GLY A 351 11.28 2.09 26.74
CA GLY A 351 11.31 3.47 27.22
C GLY A 351 12.42 4.30 26.58
N SER A 352 12.09 5.58 26.35
CA SER A 352 13.05 6.58 25.89
C SER A 352 12.73 7.91 26.54
N GLN A 353 13.76 8.63 26.96
CA GLN A 353 13.63 10.06 27.22
C GLN A 353 13.42 10.76 25.87
N VAL A 354 12.47 11.68 25.83
CA VAL A 354 12.21 12.56 24.69
C VAL A 354 12.86 13.90 24.98
N VAL A 355 13.69 14.39 24.06
CA VAL A 355 14.23 15.74 24.08
C VAL A 355 13.64 16.47 22.88
N LEU A 356 12.85 17.51 23.15
CA LEU A 356 12.19 18.34 22.15
C LEU A 356 12.86 19.72 22.13
N LEU A 357 13.36 20.12 20.97
CA LEU A 357 14.05 21.40 20.76
C LEU A 357 15.12 21.67 21.83
N GLY A 358 15.93 20.64 22.09
CA GLY A 358 17.05 20.71 23.03
C GLY A 358 16.68 20.59 24.50
N ARG A 359 15.42 20.37 24.86
CA ARG A 359 14.97 20.25 26.26
C ARG A 359 14.26 18.92 26.52
N PRO A 360 14.49 18.26 27.66
CA PRO A 360 13.70 17.11 28.07
C PRO A 360 12.19 17.45 28.04
N PHE A 361 11.40 16.55 27.47
CA PHE A 361 9.96 16.67 27.34
C PHE A 361 9.29 15.55 28.15
N GLY A 362 8.44 15.94 29.10
CA GLY A 362 7.80 15.03 30.05
C GLY A 362 7.99 15.48 31.48
#